data_AF-V9VJ78-F1
#
_entry.id   AF-V9VJ78-F1
#
_cell.length_a   1.000
_cell.length_b   1.000
_cell.length_c   1.000
_cell.angle_alpha   90.00
_cell.angle_beta   90.00
_cell.angle_gamma   90.00
#
_symmetry.space_group_name_H-M   'P 1'
#
loop_
_entity.id
_entity.type
_entity.pdbx_description
1 polymer ?
#
loop_
_entity_poly.entity_id
_entity_poly.type
_entity_poly.pdbx_seq_one_letter_code
_entity_poly.pdbx_strand_id
1 'polypeptide(L)'
;RGRGRGTVSGIIGDLDTTIMFAAAGTLNDEGSESFADQRENILKTAKALVEDTKTLVAGAASNQEQLAAAAQCAVKTITRLADVVKLGAASLGSEQPEAQVLLINAVKDVASALSDLISATKNASGKSVNDPAMLALKDSAKRYRKLNPTEVRFLCAMPACT
;
A
#
# COMPACT_ATOMS: atom_id res chain seq x y z
N ARG A 1 19.24 -3.16 -17.37
CA ARG A 1 17.82 -3.49 -17.70
C ARG A 1 16.99 -3.33 -16.44
N GLY A 2 16.51 -2.11 -16.13
CA GLY A 2 15.68 -1.85 -14.95
C GLY A 2 14.22 -2.18 -15.26
N ARG A 3 13.77 -3.39 -14.95
CA ARG A 3 12.35 -3.77 -15.03
C ARG A 3 11.66 -3.36 -13.72
N GLY A 4 10.53 -2.65 -13.80
CA GLY A 4 9.41 -2.93 -12.90
C GLY A 4 9.05 -1.97 -11.77
N ARG A 5 9.78 -0.89 -11.46
CA ARG A 5 9.39 0.00 -10.33
C ARG A 5 8.11 0.84 -10.52
N GLY A 6 7.45 0.72 -11.68
CA GLY A 6 6.27 1.52 -12.01
C GLY A 6 4.92 0.81 -11.87
N THR A 7 4.88 -0.46 -11.46
CA THR A 7 3.63 -1.22 -11.33
C THR A 7 3.48 -1.78 -9.92
N VAL A 8 2.22 -1.89 -9.46
CA VAL A 8 1.92 -2.41 -8.11
C VAL A 8 2.47 -3.82 -7.89
N SER A 9 2.50 -4.66 -8.93
CA SER A 9 3.12 -5.99 -8.87
C SER A 9 4.63 -5.94 -8.63
N GLY A 10 5.35 -4.96 -9.21
CA GLY A 10 6.77 -4.78 -8.94
C GLY A 10 7.03 -4.35 -7.48
N ILE A 11 6.15 -3.53 -6.92
CA ILE A 11 6.19 -3.10 -5.52
C ILE A 11 5.97 -4.31 -4.59
N ILE A 12 4.98 -5.15 -4.88
CA ILE A 12 4.72 -6.37 -4.10
C ILE A 12 5.94 -7.30 -4.10
N GLY A 13 6.58 -7.50 -5.25
CA GLY A 13 7.80 -8.33 -5.33
C GLY A 13 8.99 -7.76 -4.54
N ASP A 14 9.12 -6.43 -4.49
CA ASP A 14 10.12 -5.75 -3.66
C ASP A 14 9.81 -5.90 -2.15
N LEU A 15 8.54 -5.83 -1.77
CA LEU A 15 8.08 -6.09 -0.41
C LEU A 15 8.30 -7.55 0.00
N ASP A 16 8.02 -8.52 -0.87
CA ASP A 16 8.32 -9.94 -0.63
C ASP A 16 9.82 -10.17 -0.39
N THR A 17 10.65 -9.53 -1.20
CA THR A 17 12.11 -9.58 -1.03
C THR A 17 12.53 -8.97 0.32
N THR A 18 11.92 -7.85 0.72
CA THR A 18 12.20 -7.22 2.01
C THR A 18 11.72 -8.08 3.19
N ILE A 19 10.57 -8.75 3.06
CA ILE A 19 10.07 -9.72 4.05
C ILE A 19 11.07 -10.86 4.22
N MET A 20 11.69 -11.35 3.13
CA MET A 20 12.73 -12.38 3.22
C MET A 20 13.95 -11.90 4.03
N PHE A 21 14.42 -10.67 3.80
CA PHE A 21 15.52 -10.10 4.59
C PHE A 21 15.17 -9.94 6.06
N ALA A 22 13.96 -9.44 6.37
CA ALA A 22 13.46 -9.28 7.72
C ALA A 22 13.34 -10.64 8.44
N ALA A 23 12.71 -11.62 7.80
CA ALA A 23 12.55 -12.96 8.35
C ALA A 23 13.89 -13.68 8.58
N ALA A 24 14.92 -13.36 7.79
CA ALA A 24 16.28 -13.86 7.98
C ALA A 24 17.07 -13.10 9.06
N GLY A 25 16.50 -12.05 9.68
CA GLY A 25 17.21 -11.20 10.65
C GLY A 25 18.34 -10.39 10.02
N THR A 26 18.23 -10.08 8.72
CA THR A 26 19.27 -9.36 7.95
C THR A 26 18.82 -7.99 7.46
N LEU A 27 17.58 -7.58 7.79
CA LEU A 27 17.09 -6.24 7.50
C LEU A 27 17.59 -5.27 8.59
N ASN A 28 18.64 -4.53 8.24
CA ASN A 28 19.31 -3.57 9.13
C ASN A 28 18.92 -2.14 8.77
N ASP A 29 18.96 -1.25 9.76
CA ASP A 29 18.77 0.18 9.54
C ASP A 29 19.99 0.78 8.84
N GLU A 30 19.78 1.24 7.62
CA GLU A 30 20.78 2.02 6.86
C GLU A 30 20.49 3.54 6.96
N GLY A 31 19.43 3.91 7.69
CA GLY A 31 18.97 5.28 7.86
C GLY A 31 19.45 5.95 9.15
N SER A 32 19.15 7.24 9.28
CA SER A 32 19.36 8.01 10.51
C SER A 32 18.03 8.43 11.16
N GLU A 33 16.89 8.10 10.54
CA GLU A 33 15.56 8.51 11.00
C GLU A 33 14.99 7.44 11.94
N SER A 34 14.42 7.88 13.07
CA SER A 34 13.80 6.96 14.03
C SER A 34 12.53 6.35 13.44
N PHE A 35 12.11 5.20 13.99
CA PHE A 35 10.78 4.66 13.73
C PHE A 35 9.67 5.69 14.00
N ALA A 36 9.85 6.59 14.96
CA ALA A 36 8.90 7.66 15.25
C ALA A 36 8.71 8.61 14.04
N ASP A 37 9.81 9.02 13.40
CA ASP A 37 9.80 9.86 12.19
C ASP A 37 9.16 9.10 11.01
N GLN A 38 9.55 7.83 10.84
CA GLN A 38 8.97 6.98 9.79
C GLN A 38 7.47 6.77 10.00
N ARG A 39 7.02 6.60 11.24
CA ARG A 39 5.60 6.41 11.57
C ARG A 39 4.75 7.60 11.14
N GLU A 40 5.21 8.83 11.32
CA GLU A 40 4.49 10.00 10.83
C GLU A 40 4.38 9.98 9.29
N ASN A 41 5.49 9.70 8.61
CA ASN A 41 5.54 9.59 7.16
C ASN A 41 4.61 8.49 6.61
N ILE A 42 4.59 7.34 7.28
CA ILE A 42 3.68 6.21 6.98
C ILE A 42 2.23 6.67 7.11
N LEU A 43 1.84 7.28 8.23
CA LEU A 43 0.47 7.72 8.46
C LEU A 43 0.02 8.79 7.46
N LYS A 44 0.89 9.75 7.15
CA LYS A 44 0.62 10.80 6.16
C LYS A 44 0.41 10.21 4.76
N THR A 45 1.25 9.26 4.37
CA THR A 45 1.17 8.61 3.05
C THR A 45 -0.04 7.68 2.96
N ALA A 46 -0.36 6.93 4.02
CA ALA A 46 -1.55 6.09 4.08
C ALA A 46 -2.85 6.91 3.93
N LYS A 47 -2.92 8.09 4.57
CA LYS A 47 -4.05 9.02 4.40
C LYS A 47 -4.18 9.51 2.96
N ALA A 48 -3.07 9.89 2.32
CA ALA A 48 -3.08 10.27 0.90
C ALA A 48 -3.62 9.13 0.02
N LEU A 49 -3.23 7.88 0.31
CA LEU A 49 -3.66 6.72 -0.45
C LEU A 49 -5.17 6.45 -0.31
N VAL A 50 -5.77 6.78 0.83
CA VAL A 50 -7.24 6.73 1.01
C VAL A 50 -7.94 7.71 0.08
N GLU A 51 -7.42 8.94 -0.06
CA GLU A 51 -7.99 9.93 -0.98
C GLU A 51 -7.80 9.53 -2.46
N ASP A 52 -6.65 8.96 -2.81
CA ASP A 52 -6.39 8.41 -4.14
C ASP A 52 -7.40 7.30 -4.48
N THR A 53 -7.68 6.42 -3.52
CA THR A 53 -8.65 5.31 -3.67
C THR A 53 -10.06 5.84 -3.93
N LYS A 54 -10.50 6.89 -3.23
CA LYS A 54 -11.79 7.54 -3.49
C LYS A 54 -11.85 8.10 -4.91
N THR A 55 -10.78 8.77 -5.33
CA THR A 55 -10.66 9.35 -6.66
C THR A 55 -10.66 8.27 -7.74
N LEU A 56 -10.02 7.13 -7.48
CA LEU A 56 -9.99 5.96 -8.36
C LEU A 56 -11.39 5.36 -8.58
N VAL A 57 -12.16 5.17 -7.50
CA VAL A 57 -13.53 4.65 -7.56
C VAL A 57 -14.45 5.65 -8.28
N ALA A 58 -14.31 6.95 -8.01
CA ALA A 58 -15.06 7.98 -8.72
C ALA A 58 -14.70 8.04 -10.21
N GLY A 59 -13.43 7.86 -10.55
CA GLY A 59 -12.94 7.83 -11.92
C GLY A 59 -13.54 6.69 -12.76
N ALA A 60 -13.88 5.56 -12.15
CA ALA A 60 -14.55 4.45 -12.85
C ALA A 60 -15.94 4.83 -13.39
N ALA A 61 -16.65 5.73 -12.71
CA ALA A 61 -17.94 6.26 -13.16
C ALA A 61 -17.83 7.48 -14.10
N SER A 62 -16.62 8.03 -14.25
CA SER A 62 -16.34 9.18 -15.09
C SER A 62 -15.77 8.75 -16.46
N ASN A 63 -14.52 9.09 -16.77
CA ASN A 63 -13.87 8.75 -18.03
C ASN A 63 -12.47 8.14 -17.83
N GLN A 64 -11.96 7.52 -18.90
CA GLN A 64 -10.71 6.76 -18.88
C GLN A 64 -9.49 7.62 -18.54
N GLU A 65 -9.46 8.89 -18.93
CA GLU A 65 -8.35 9.79 -18.66
C GLU A 65 -8.25 10.12 -17.17
N GLN A 66 -9.38 10.50 -16.56
CA GLN A 66 -9.45 10.73 -15.11
C GLN A 66 -9.16 9.44 -14.32
N LEU A 67 -9.67 8.30 -14.78
CA LEU A 67 -9.36 7.01 -14.16
C LEU A 67 -7.87 6.68 -14.24
N ALA A 68 -7.23 6.90 -15.40
CA ALA A 68 -5.81 6.65 -15.58
C ALA A 68 -4.96 7.56 -14.69
N ALA A 69 -5.31 8.85 -14.60
CA ALA A 69 -4.66 9.79 -13.70
C ALA A 69 -4.81 9.38 -12.23
N ALA A 70 -6.01 8.99 -11.81
CA ALA A 70 -6.27 8.51 -10.45
C ALA A 70 -5.49 7.23 -10.12
N ALA A 71 -5.42 6.28 -11.07
CA ALA A 71 -4.61 5.07 -10.92
C ALA A 71 -3.12 5.40 -10.79
N GLN A 72 -2.61 6.31 -11.61
CA GLN A 72 -1.22 6.77 -11.55
C GLN A 72 -0.89 7.42 -10.21
N CYS A 73 -1.77 8.29 -9.68
CA CYS A 73 -1.60 8.88 -8.36
C CYS A 73 -1.55 7.81 -7.27
N ALA A 74 -2.50 6.87 -7.28
CA ALA A 74 -2.52 5.77 -6.32
C ALA A 74 -1.24 4.90 -6.37
N VAL A 75 -0.73 4.59 -7.58
CA VAL A 75 0.54 3.84 -7.75
C VAL A 75 1.73 4.62 -7.19
N LYS A 76 1.81 5.94 -7.40
CA LYS A 76 2.88 6.78 -6.83
C LYS A 76 2.82 6.76 -5.30
N THR A 77 1.62 6.89 -4.74
CA THR A 77 1.43 6.93 -3.28
C THR A 77 1.73 5.59 -2.62
N ILE A 78 1.31 4.45 -3.19
CA ILE A 78 1.68 3.13 -2.64
C ILE A 78 3.17 2.84 -2.77
N THR A 79 3.84 3.35 -3.81
CA THR A 79 5.30 3.26 -3.94
C THR A 79 5.98 4.00 -2.79
N ARG A 80 5.54 5.24 -2.54
CA ARG A 80 6.04 6.05 -1.40
C ARG A 80 5.77 5.36 -0.08
N LEU A 81 4.57 4.78 0.10
CA LEU A 81 4.19 4.07 1.33
C LEU A 81 5.08 2.85 1.57
N ALA A 82 5.31 2.04 0.53
CA ALA A 82 6.23 0.91 0.60
C ALA A 82 7.63 1.35 1.00
N ASP A 83 8.16 2.42 0.40
CA ASP A 83 9.49 2.94 0.73
C ASP A 83 9.59 3.37 2.21
N VAL A 84 8.66 4.19 2.72
CA VAL A 84 8.70 4.64 4.13
C VAL A 84 8.43 3.50 5.12
N VAL A 85 7.65 2.49 4.74
CA VAL A 85 7.41 1.30 5.57
C VAL A 85 8.65 0.42 5.64
N LYS A 86 9.39 0.23 4.54
CA LYS A 86 10.66 -0.51 4.55
C LYS A 86 11.70 0.18 5.44
N LEU A 87 11.80 1.52 5.35
CA LEU A 87 12.67 2.31 6.23
C LEU A 87 12.22 2.18 7.70
N GLY A 88 10.91 2.29 7.95
CA GLY A 88 10.34 2.08 9.28
C GLY A 88 10.66 0.68 9.84
N ALA A 89 10.51 -0.37 9.03
CA ALA A 89 10.86 -1.73 9.44
C ALA A 89 12.35 -1.86 9.74
N ALA A 90 13.22 -1.36 8.87
CA ALA A 90 14.66 -1.37 9.10
C ALA A 90 15.03 -0.67 10.44
N SER A 91 14.43 0.49 10.73
CA SER A 91 14.67 1.26 11.96
C SER A 91 14.22 0.57 13.26
N LEU A 92 13.40 -0.50 13.19
CA LEU A 92 13.09 -1.35 14.36
C LEU A 92 14.29 -2.21 14.79
N GLY A 93 15.29 -2.38 13.93
CA GLY A 93 16.45 -3.23 14.15
C GLY A 93 16.19 -4.70 13.81
N SER A 94 17.25 -5.38 13.35
CA SER A 94 17.21 -6.80 12.96
C SER A 94 16.95 -7.75 14.14
N GLU A 95 17.01 -7.25 15.37
CA GLU A 95 16.67 -7.99 16.59
C GLU A 95 15.14 -8.12 16.80
N GLN A 96 14.32 -7.42 16.00
CA GLN A 96 12.86 -7.49 16.04
C GLN A 96 12.26 -7.98 14.70
N PRO A 97 12.70 -9.14 14.16
CA PRO A 97 12.32 -9.59 12.83
C PRO A 97 10.80 -9.82 12.70
N GLU A 98 10.11 -10.25 13.74
CA GLU A 98 8.65 -10.42 13.73
C GLU A 98 7.92 -9.09 13.53
N ALA A 99 8.39 -8.03 14.20
CA ALA A 99 7.81 -6.70 14.08
C ALA A 99 8.08 -6.11 12.69
N GLN A 100 9.29 -6.30 12.15
CA GLN A 100 9.65 -5.93 10.79
C GLN A 100 8.77 -6.63 9.76
N VAL A 101 8.65 -7.96 9.86
CA VAL A 101 7.84 -8.78 8.95
C VAL A 101 6.36 -8.38 9.03
N LEU A 102 5.82 -8.17 10.22
CA LEU A 102 4.43 -7.74 10.41
C LEU A 102 4.18 -6.39 9.72
N LEU A 103 5.08 -5.44 9.93
CA LEU A 103 5.00 -4.10 9.35
C LEU A 103 5.04 -4.11 7.82
N ILE A 104 5.92 -4.92 7.23
CA ILE A 104 6.06 -5.03 5.77
C ILE A 104 4.89 -5.83 5.15
N ASN A 105 4.38 -6.86 5.84
CA ASN A 105 3.19 -7.58 5.38
C ASN A 105 1.96 -6.68 5.33
N ALA A 106 1.83 -5.74 6.27
CA ALA A 106 0.72 -4.81 6.26
C ALA A 106 0.68 -4.00 4.95
N VAL A 107 1.78 -3.31 4.61
CA VAL A 107 1.82 -2.55 3.36
C VAL A 107 1.69 -3.43 2.10
N LYS A 108 2.13 -4.69 2.15
CA LYS A 108 1.93 -5.67 1.06
C LYS A 108 0.45 -5.98 0.86
N ASP A 109 -0.31 -6.15 1.95
CA ASP A 109 -1.75 -6.41 1.88
C ASP A 109 -2.49 -5.18 1.33
N VAL A 110 -2.09 -3.96 1.71
CA VAL A 110 -2.60 -2.71 1.11
C VAL A 110 -2.27 -2.63 -0.38
N ALA A 111 -1.04 -2.93 -0.79
CA ALA A 111 -0.62 -2.92 -2.19
C ALA A 111 -1.42 -3.94 -3.02
N SER A 112 -1.63 -5.15 -2.49
CA SER A 112 -2.43 -6.20 -3.13
C SER A 112 -3.88 -5.75 -3.31
N ALA A 113 -4.50 -5.22 -2.26
CA ALA A 113 -5.87 -4.70 -2.32
C ALA A 113 -6.01 -3.52 -3.30
N LEU A 114 -4.99 -2.66 -3.42
CA LEU A 114 -4.97 -1.57 -4.38
C LEU A 114 -4.85 -2.09 -5.83
N SER A 115 -4.01 -3.10 -6.07
CA SER A 115 -3.88 -3.73 -7.39
C SER A 115 -5.23 -4.31 -7.86
N ASP A 116 -5.94 -5.00 -6.97
CA ASP A 116 -7.28 -5.52 -7.23
C ASP A 116 -8.27 -4.39 -7.52
N LEU A 117 -8.20 -3.29 -6.75
CA LEU A 117 -9.07 -2.15 -6.94
C LEU A 117 -8.84 -1.47 -8.29
N ILE A 118 -7.58 -1.22 -8.68
CA ILE A 118 -7.23 -0.64 -9.99
C ILE A 118 -7.73 -1.54 -11.12
N SER A 119 -7.61 -2.86 -10.96
CA SER A 119 -8.12 -3.83 -11.95
C SER A 119 -9.64 -3.80 -12.03
N ALA A 120 -10.33 -3.73 -10.89
CA ALA A 120 -11.77 -3.65 -10.82
C ALA A 120 -12.32 -2.33 -11.40
N THR A 121 -11.68 -1.19 -11.13
CA THR A 121 -12.09 0.10 -11.71
C THR A 121 -11.90 0.13 -13.21
N LYS A 122 -10.78 -0.40 -13.72
CA LYS A 122 -10.57 -0.54 -15.17
C LYS A 122 -11.64 -1.40 -15.83
N ASN A 123 -12.01 -2.52 -15.20
CA ASN A 123 -13.05 -3.41 -15.71
C ASN A 123 -14.47 -2.83 -15.62
N ALA A 124 -14.70 -1.91 -14.69
CA ALA A 124 -15.99 -1.25 -14.47
C ALA A 124 -16.14 0.03 -15.31
N SER A 125 -15.03 0.63 -15.76
CA SER A 125 -15.03 1.89 -16.50
C SER A 125 -15.90 1.84 -17.75
N GLY A 126 -16.80 2.81 -17.90
CA GLY A 126 -17.71 2.92 -19.04
C GLY A 126 -18.86 1.92 -19.05
N LYS A 127 -19.04 1.12 -17.98
CA LYS A 127 -20.14 0.16 -17.85
C LYS A 127 -21.32 0.73 -17.07
N SER A 128 -22.50 0.14 -17.26
CA SER A 128 -23.71 0.50 -16.50
C SER A 128 -23.59 0.11 -15.04
N VAL A 129 -24.29 0.83 -14.15
CA VAL A 129 -24.29 0.61 -12.69
C VAL A 129 -24.77 -0.79 -12.27
N ASN A 130 -25.51 -1.48 -13.13
CA ASN A 130 -26.02 -2.83 -12.91
C ASN A 130 -25.06 -3.93 -13.43
N ASP A 131 -23.95 -3.56 -14.06
CA ASP A 131 -22.98 -4.51 -14.58
C ASP A 131 -22.28 -5.27 -13.44
N PRO A 132 -22.04 -6.59 -13.56
CA PRO A 132 -21.31 -7.36 -12.56
C PRO A 132 -19.93 -6.77 -12.20
N ALA A 133 -19.25 -6.07 -13.12
CA ALA A 133 -17.99 -5.41 -12.84
C ALA A 133 -18.13 -4.23 -11.85
N MET A 134 -19.27 -3.53 -11.85
CA MET A 134 -19.57 -2.49 -10.87
C MET A 134 -19.80 -3.09 -9.47
N LEU A 135 -20.32 -4.31 -9.37
CA LEU A 135 -20.40 -5.05 -8.11
C LEU A 135 -18.99 -5.44 -7.61
N ALA A 136 -18.15 -6.00 -8.50
CA ALA A 136 -16.77 -6.34 -8.18
C ALA A 136 -15.94 -5.13 -7.73
N LEU A 137 -16.19 -3.95 -8.32
CA LEU A 137 -15.61 -2.68 -7.88
C LEU A 137 -16.05 -2.33 -6.45
N LYS A 138 -17.35 -2.39 -6.15
CA LYS A 138 -17.88 -2.12 -4.81
C LYS A 138 -17.27 -3.05 -3.75
N ASP A 139 -17.15 -4.34 -4.06
CA ASP A 139 -16.52 -5.31 -3.16
C ASP A 139 -15.03 -5.03 -2.95
N SER A 140 -14.31 -4.70 -4.02
CA SER A 140 -12.88 -4.37 -3.94
C SER A 140 -12.65 -3.10 -3.11
N ALA A 141 -13.46 -2.06 -3.32
CA ALA A 141 -13.41 -0.84 -2.52
C ALA A 141 -13.75 -1.09 -1.04
N LYS A 142 -14.72 -1.98 -0.77
CA LYS A 142 -15.09 -2.37 0.59
C LYS A 142 -13.97 -3.15 1.29
N ARG A 143 -13.29 -4.06 0.57
CA ARG A 143 -12.10 -4.77 1.09
C ARG A 143 -10.99 -3.79 1.42
N TYR A 144 -10.63 -2.92 0.48
CA TYR A 144 -9.59 -1.91 0.68
C TYR A 144 -9.88 -1.01 1.90
N ARG A 145 -11.12 -0.55 2.04
CA ARG A 145 -11.54 0.27 3.18
C ARG A 145 -11.55 -0.47 4.52
N LYS A 146 -11.59 -1.80 4.54
CA LYS A 146 -11.46 -2.58 5.79
C LYS A 146 -10.00 -2.76 6.21
N LEU A 147 -9.09 -2.94 5.25
CA LEU A 147 -7.65 -3.01 5.55
C LEU A 147 -7.13 -1.71 6.15
N ASN A 148 -7.45 -0.58 5.53
CA ASN A 148 -6.91 0.72 5.91
C ASN A 148 -7.06 1.06 7.42
N PRO A 149 -8.24 0.98 8.07
CA PRO A 149 -8.39 1.28 9.49
C PRO A 149 -7.82 0.19 10.41
N THR A 150 -7.70 -1.05 9.94
CA THR A 150 -7.22 -2.17 10.75
C THR A 150 -5.69 -2.09 10.83
N GLU A 151 -5.03 -1.93 9.69
CA GLU A 151 -3.57 -1.83 9.64
C GLU A 151 -3.02 -0.49 10.09
N VAL A 152 -3.72 0.62 9.84
CA VAL A 152 -3.35 1.91 10.44
C VAL A 152 -3.50 1.87 11.96
N ARG A 153 -4.47 1.12 12.51
CA ARG A 153 -4.53 0.87 13.97
C ARG A 153 -3.36 0.00 14.44
N PHE A 154 -2.95 -1.02 13.68
CA PHE A 154 -1.78 -1.82 14.02
C PHE A 154 -0.49 -0.98 14.00
N LEU A 155 -0.27 -0.17 12.97
CA LEU A 155 0.83 0.80 12.89
C LEU A 155 0.83 1.79 14.06
N CYS A 156 -0.36 2.20 14.50
CA CYS A 156 -0.51 3.08 15.64
C CYS A 156 -0.28 2.40 16.99
N ALA A 157 -0.55 1.10 17.08
CA ALA A 157 -0.50 0.29 18.30
C ALA A 157 0.80 -0.49 18.48
N MET A 158 1.65 -0.57 17.45
CA MET A 158 3.04 -0.98 17.61
C MET A 158 3.66 -0.12 18.71
N PRO A 159 4.02 -0.70 19.87
CA PRO A 159 4.73 0.07 20.88
C PRO A 159 5.98 0.61 20.19
N ALA A 160 6.16 1.92 20.24
CA ALA A 160 7.49 2.50 20.07
C ALA A 160 8.28 1.93 21.26
N CYS A 161 8.91 0.77 21.07
CA CYS A 161 9.64 0.14 22.14
C CYS A 161 10.81 1.05 22.52
N THR A 162 10.84 1.26 23.83
CA THR A 162 11.73 2.04 24.69
C THR A 162 13.21 1.82 24.41
#